data_AF-D6PDX6-F1
#
_entry.id   AF-D6PDX6-F1
#
_cell.length_a   1.000
_cell.length_b   1.000
_cell.length_c   1.000
_cell.angle_alpha   90.00
_cell.angle_beta   90.00
_cell.angle_gamma   90.00
#
_symmetry.space_group_name_H-M   'P 1'
#
loop_
_entity.id
_entity.type
_entity.pdbx_description
1 polymer ?
#
loop_
_entity_poly.entity_id
_entity_poly.type
_entity_poly.pdbx_seq_one_letter_code
_entity_poly.pdbx_strand_id
1 'polypeptide(L)' 'MFVTDAGMLTLKYLRSITIESVAGFNISDQELRAREGMRFLVGIIEQRIKEGKNERARKPNK' A
#
# COMPACT_ATOMS: atom_id res chain seq x y z
N MET A 1 7.74 -6.66 9.64
CA MET A 1 7.22 -7.47 8.52
C MET A 1 7.30 -6.77 7.14
N PHE A 2 7.32 -5.44 7.02
CA PHE A 2 7.59 -4.74 5.74
C PHE A 2 9.00 -4.11 5.63
N VAL A 3 9.93 -4.55 6.48
CA VAL A 3 11.33 -4.08 6.50
C VAL A 3 12.30 -5.11 5.91
N THR A 4 11.79 -6.30 5.57
CA THR A 4 12.52 -7.37 4.90
C THR A 4 12.30 -7.29 3.39
N ASP A 5 13.18 -7.88 2.60
CA ASP A 5 13.06 -7.89 1.14
C ASP A 5 11.74 -8.51 0.67
N ALA A 6 11.34 -9.64 1.28
CA ALA A 6 10.06 -10.28 1.02
C ALA A 6 8.88 -9.33 1.33
N GLY A 7 8.93 -8.59 2.45
CA GLY A 7 7.89 -7.62 2.79
C GLY A 7 7.81 -6.47 1.77
N MET A 8 8.96 -5.99 1.29
CA MET A 8 8.99 -4.96 0.25
C MET A 8 8.47 -5.47 -1.09
N LEU A 9 8.77 -6.71 -1.46
CA LEU A 9 8.23 -7.36 -2.66
C LEU A 9 6.71 -7.51 -2.56
N THR A 10 6.19 -7.91 -1.41
CA THR A 10 4.73 -7.97 -1.17
C THR A 10 4.09 -6.59 -1.35
N LEU A 11 4.69 -5.53 -0.78
CA LEU A 11 4.16 -4.18 -0.95
C LEU A 11 4.16 -3.73 -2.42
N LYS A 12 5.26 -3.99 -3.15
CA LYS A 12 5.35 -3.70 -4.58
C LYS A 12 4.26 -4.43 -5.38
N TYR A 13 4.03 -5.71 -5.06
CA TYR A 13 2.97 -6.49 -5.71
C TYR A 13 1.57 -5.95 -5.40
N LEU A 14 1.29 -5.58 -4.13
CA LEU A 14 0.01 -4.97 -3.78
C LEU A 14 -0.23 -3.67 -4.54
N ARG A 15 0.80 -2.83 -4.72
CA ARG A 15 0.70 -1.60 -5.51
C ARG A 15 0.39 -1.88 -6.97
N SER A 16 1.06 -2.86 -7.58
CA SER A 16 0.91 -3.16 -9.01
C SER A 16 -0.51 -3.61 -9.36
N ILE A 17 -1.17 -4.37 -8.48
CA ILE A 17 -2.54 -4.85 -8.71
C ILE A 17 -3.64 -3.88 -8.24
N THR A 18 -3.28 -2.77 -7.57
CA THR A 18 -4.26 -1.80 -7.02
C THR A 18 -4.04 -0.37 -7.50
N ILE A 19 -3.06 0.34 -6.92
CA ILE A 19 -2.80 1.77 -7.14
C ILE A 19 -2.34 2.01 -8.57
N GLU A 20 -1.44 1.17 -9.06
CA GLU A 20 -0.80 1.32 -10.37
C GLU A 20 -1.61 0.63 -11.48
N SER A 21 -2.64 -0.14 -11.11
CA SER A 21 -3.54 -0.79 -12.06
C SER A 21 -4.56 0.21 -12.62
N VAL A 22 -4.63 0.27 -13.95
CA VAL A 22 -5.59 1.09 -14.71
C VAL A 22 -6.82 0.26 -15.03
N ALA A 23 -8.01 0.83 -14.84
CA ALA A 23 -9.26 0.20 -15.23
C ALA A 23 -9.51 0.34 -16.74
N GLY A 24 -10.09 -0.70 -17.34
CA GLY A 24 -10.57 -0.64 -18.73
C GLY A 24 -11.81 0.23 -18.89
N PHE A 25 -12.13 0.58 -20.14
CA PHE A 25 -13.24 1.47 -20.48
C PHE A 25 -14.62 0.99 -19.99
N ASN A 26 -14.87 -0.33 -19.98
CA ASN A 26 -16.17 -0.91 -19.62
C ASN A 26 -16.31 -1.26 -18.13
N ILE A 27 -15.61 -0.55 -17.23
CA ILE A 27 -15.72 -0.82 -15.79
C ILE A 27 -17.02 -0.24 -15.21
N SER A 28 -17.70 -0.99 -14.35
CA SER A 28 -18.89 -0.52 -13.65
C SER A 28 -18.55 0.35 -12.43
N ASP A 29 -19.51 1.17 -11.99
CA ASP A 29 -19.39 1.98 -10.78
C ASP A 29 -19.15 1.14 -9.51
N GLN A 30 -19.69 -0.08 -9.46
CA GLN A 30 -19.48 -0.98 -8.33
C GLN A 30 -18.03 -1.47 -8.30
N GLU A 31 -17.47 -1.85 -9.45
CA GLU A 31 -16.08 -2.28 -9.57
C GLU A 31 -15.10 -1.13 -9.31
N LEU A 32 -15.42 0.08 -9.74
CA LEU A 32 -14.64 1.28 -9.42
C LEU A 32 -14.57 1.53 -7.92
N ARG A 33 -15.71 1.46 -7.21
CA ARG A 33 -15.75 1.64 -5.75
C ARG A 33 -14.99 0.54 -5.01
N ALA A 34 -15.12 -0.71 -5.46
CA ALA A 34 -14.35 -1.81 -4.89
C ALA A 34 -12.84 -1.60 -5.07
N ARG A 35 -12.41 -1.13 -6.26
CA ARG A 35 -11.02 -0.76 -6.54
C ARG A 35 -10.51 0.35 -5.66
N GLU A 36 -11.31 1.39 -5.44
CA GLU A 36 -10.94 2.48 -4.55
C GLU A 36 -10.78 2.00 -3.11
N GLY A 37 -11.64 1.09 -2.64
CA GLY A 37 -11.47 0.43 -1.34
C GLY A 37 -10.13 -0.31 -1.22
N MET A 38 -9.72 -1.04 -2.27
CA MET A 38 -8.41 -1.71 -2.29
C MET A 38 -7.24 -0.72 -2.25
N ARG A 39 -7.31 0.38 -3.03
CA ARG A 39 -6.29 1.43 -3.04
C ARG A 39 -6.16 2.11 -1.68
N PHE A 40 -7.28 2.39 -1.03
CA PHE A 40 -7.32 2.96 0.32
C PHE A 40 -6.61 2.07 1.35
N LEU A 41 -6.86 0.75 1.32
CA LEU A 41 -6.19 -0.19 2.22
C LEU A 41 -4.67 -0.23 2.00
N VAL A 42 -4.22 -0.24 0.75
CA VAL A 42 -2.78 -0.19 0.44
C VAL A 42 -2.17 1.14 0.91
N GLY A 43 -2.88 2.26 0.74
CA GLY A 43 -2.46 3.57 1.27
C GLY A 43 -2.29 3.57 2.79
N ILE A 44 -3.21 2.96 3.55
CA ILE A 44 -3.07 2.79 5.00
C ILE A 44 -1.82 1.98 5.34
N ILE A 45 -1.58 0.87 4.63
CA ILE A 45 -0.40 0.03 4.86
C ILE A 45 0.89 0.85 4.65
N GLU A 46 0.98 1.61 3.55
CA GLU A 46 2.12 2.48 3.29
C GLU A 46 2.31 3.55 4.37
N GLN A 47 1.22 4.16 4.82
CA GLN A 47 1.26 5.15 5.89
C GLN A 47 1.79 4.54 7.20
N ARG A 48 1.30 3.36 7.61
CA ARG A 48 1.74 2.68 8.82
C ARG A 48 3.22 2.30 8.78
N ILE A 49 3.71 1.86 7.62
CA ILE A 49 5.12 1.56 7.41
C ILE A 49 5.96 2.83 7.58
N LYS A 50 5.51 3.96 7.01
CA LYS A 50 6.18 5.25 7.12
C LYS A 50 6.21 5.75 8.56
N GLU A 51 5.09 5.68 9.27
CA GLU A 51 4.99 6.01 10.70
C GLU A 51 6.00 5.19 11.52
N GLY A 52 6.02 3.86 11.36
CA GLY A 52 6.97 2.99 12.07
C GLY A 52 8.44 3.29 11.74
N LYS A 53 8.77 3.67 10.50
CA LYS A 53 10.13 4.12 10.13
C LYS A 53 10.49 5.44 10.85
N ASN A 54 9.58 6.40 10.86
CA ASN A 54 9.79 7.70 11.51
C ASN A 54 9.93 7.56 13.03
N GLU A 55 9.14 6.69 13.66
CA GLU A 55 9.25 6.39 15.09
C GLU A 55 10.61 5.80 15.46
N ARG A 56 11.13 4.87 14.65
CA ARG A 56 12.48 4.31 14.83
C ARG A 56 13.57 5.37 14.66
N ALA A 57 13.45 6.21 13.63
CA ALA A 57 14.39 7.31 13.40
C ALA A 57 14.42 8.32 14.57
N ARG A 58 13.27 8.55 15.22
CA ARG A 58 13.15 9.40 16.42
C ARG A 58 13.70 8.78 17.70
N LYS A 59 13.93 7.46 17.75
CA LYS A 59 14.52 6.74 18.89
C LYS A 59 15.91 6.19 18.52
N PRO A 60 16.90 7.04 18.19
CA PRO A 60 18.20 6.55 17.72
C PRO A 60 19.04 5.85 18.79
N ASN A 61 18.80 6.12 20.08
CA ASN A 61 19.53 5.51 21.19
C ASN A 61 18.59 5.27 22.38
N LYS A 62 18.21 4.01 22.59
CA LYS A 62 17.82 3.48 23.90
C LYS A 62 18.49 2.13 24.07
#